data_AF-A0A965FLN2-F1
#
_entry.id   AF-A0A965FLN2-F1
#
_cell.length_a   1.000
_cell.length_b   1.000
_cell.length_c   1.000
_cell.angle_alpha   90.00
_cell.angle_beta   90.00
_cell.angle_gamma   90.00
#
_symmetry.space_group_name_H-M   'P 1'
#
loop_
_entity.id
_entity.type
_entity.pdbx_description
1 polymer ?
#
loop_
_entity_poly.entity_id
_entity_poly.type
_entity_poly.pdbx_seq_one_letter_code
_entity_poly.pdbx_strand_id
1 'polypeptide(L)'
;DTFPQTGGTTTCESIFMGVPVITLVGTAFFERLSYSNLSNAGLGDLAAFSHDDFVKKAVTLAEDTKRRTYLRSALRRQIKDRPLGQPEQFAKDFYDLVAKTVNEAR
;
A
#
# COMPACT_ATOMS: atom_id res chain seq x y z
N ASP A 1 9.84 4.65 -2.90
CA ASP A 1 9.82 3.37 -3.60
C ASP A 1 10.59 3.50 -4.90
N THR A 2 11.11 2.41 -5.45
CA THR A 2 11.80 2.38 -6.74
C THR A 2 10.80 2.18 -7.89
N PHE A 3 11.22 2.49 -9.11
CA PHE A 3 10.49 2.21 -10.35
C PHE A 3 11.51 1.83 -11.45
N PRO A 4 11.13 0.99 -12.44
CA PRO A 4 9.80 0.41 -12.63
C PRO A 4 9.49 -0.74 -11.65
N GLN A 5 10.50 -1.41 -11.10
CA GLN A 5 10.27 -2.43 -10.07
C GLN A 5 9.95 -1.79 -8.73
N THR A 6 8.69 -1.90 -8.31
CA THR A 6 8.24 -1.42 -6.99
C THR A 6 8.55 -2.42 -5.89
N GLY A 7 8.57 -1.93 -4.65
CA GLY A 7 8.60 -2.76 -3.46
C GLY A 7 7.30 -3.56 -3.27
N GLY A 8 7.39 -4.59 -2.42
CA GLY A 8 6.24 -5.35 -1.92
C GLY A 8 6.37 -5.48 -0.40
N THR A 9 7.17 -6.45 0.02
CA THR A 9 7.50 -6.67 1.45
C THR A 9 8.15 -5.46 2.09
N THR A 10 9.15 -4.86 1.44
CA THR A 10 9.84 -3.66 1.97
C THR A 10 8.91 -2.48 2.16
N THR A 11 7.89 -2.33 1.29
CA THR A 11 6.84 -1.32 1.45
C THR A 11 5.99 -1.61 2.68
N CYS A 12 5.51 -2.85 2.84
CA CYS A 12 4.75 -3.28 4.03
C CYS A 12 5.56 -3.07 5.32
N GLU A 13 6.83 -3.47 5.35
CA GLU A 13 7.72 -3.30 6.49
C GLU A 13 7.92 -1.81 6.83
N SER A 14 8.17 -0.98 5.81
CA SER A 14 8.36 0.46 6.00
C SER A 14 7.14 1.10 6.67
N ILE A 15 5.95 0.88 6.11
CA ILE A 15 4.72 1.47 6.67
C ILE A 15 4.39 0.87 8.05
N PHE A 16 4.67 -0.42 8.28
CA PHE A 16 4.48 -1.06 9.59
C PHE A 16 5.44 -0.50 10.67
N MET A 17 6.61 0.00 10.24
CA MET A 17 7.58 0.68 11.08
C MET A 17 7.34 2.19 11.20
N GLY A 18 6.25 2.70 10.65
CA GLY A 18 5.88 4.12 10.73
C GLY A 18 6.61 5.02 9.73
N VAL A 19 7.19 4.44 8.67
CA VAL A 19 7.85 5.18 7.60
C VAL A 19 6.91 5.24 6.40
N PRO A 20 6.40 6.43 6.02
CA PRO A 20 5.54 6.54 4.84
C PRO A 20 6.34 6.30 3.56
N VAL A 21 5.69 5.65 2.59
CA VAL A 21 6.29 5.32 1.28
C VAL A 21 5.49 5.99 0.17
N ILE A 22 6.21 6.64 -0.75
CA ILE A 22 5.66 7.15 -2.01
C ILE A 22 6.07 6.20 -3.13
N THR A 23 5.13 5.86 -4.00
CA THR A 23 5.32 4.93 -5.14
C THR A 23 4.82 5.55 -6.43
N LEU A 24 5.43 5.15 -7.56
CA LEU A 24 5.00 5.53 -8.91
C LEU A 24 4.23 4.35 -9.51
N VAL A 25 2.96 4.57 -9.84
CA VAL A 25 2.08 3.55 -10.41
C VAL A 25 2.40 3.37 -11.90
N GLY A 26 2.82 2.16 -12.27
CA GLY A 26 3.00 1.77 -13.66
C GLY A 26 1.89 0.87 -14.21
N THR A 27 2.09 0.33 -15.41
CA THR A 27 1.08 -0.49 -16.09
C THR A 27 1.22 -1.98 -15.78
N ALA A 28 2.45 -2.47 -15.61
CA ALA A 28 2.68 -3.88 -15.30
C ALA A 28 2.37 -4.21 -13.83
N PHE A 29 2.19 -5.50 -13.55
CA PHE A 29 1.90 -6.00 -12.20
C PHE A 29 2.99 -5.61 -11.18
N PHE A 30 4.26 -5.78 -11.55
CA PHE A 30 5.40 -5.48 -10.68
C PHE A 30 5.61 -3.97 -10.43
N GLU A 31 4.94 -3.12 -11.19
CA GLU A 31 4.91 -1.66 -11.02
C GLU A 31 3.74 -1.21 -10.11
N ARG A 32 2.91 -2.13 -9.62
CA ARG A 32 1.68 -1.83 -8.85
C ARG A 32 1.60 -2.51 -7.49
N LEU A 33 2.64 -3.23 -7.07
CA LEU A 33 2.66 -3.91 -5.76
C LEU A 33 2.53 -2.92 -4.61
N SER A 34 3.37 -1.89 -4.60
CA SER A 34 3.32 -0.85 -3.57
C SER A 34 2.02 -0.04 -3.63
N TYR A 35 1.47 0.21 -4.83
CA TYR A 35 0.18 0.87 -4.98
C TYR A 35 -0.96 0.09 -4.31
N SER A 36 -1.00 -1.24 -4.52
CA SER A 36 -1.98 -2.11 -3.87
C SER A 36 -1.84 -2.07 -2.35
N ASN A 37 -0.61 -2.16 -1.84
CA ASN A 37 -0.33 -2.13 -0.40
C ASN A 37 -0.77 -0.80 0.23
N LEU A 38 -0.38 0.33 -0.37
CA LEU A 38 -0.75 1.66 0.13
C LEU A 38 -2.26 1.88 0.09
N SER A 39 -2.95 1.45 -0.97
CA SER A 39 -4.40 1.54 -1.08
C SER A 39 -5.10 0.75 0.04
N ASN A 40 -4.67 -0.49 0.28
CA ASN A 40 -5.20 -1.34 1.34
C ASN A 40 -4.77 -0.92 2.76
N ALA A 41 -3.79 -0.04 2.90
CA ALA A 41 -3.40 0.61 4.15
C ALA A 41 -4.11 1.95 4.40
N GLY A 42 -4.94 2.43 3.46
CA GLY A 42 -5.58 3.75 3.54
C GLY A 42 -4.65 4.93 3.23
N LEU A 43 -3.56 4.67 2.49
CA LEU A 43 -2.52 5.63 2.10
C LEU A 43 -2.47 5.80 0.57
N GLY A 44 -3.58 5.57 -0.12
CA GLY A 44 -3.65 5.67 -1.58
C GLY A 44 -3.25 7.05 -2.11
N ASP A 45 -3.33 8.09 -1.29
CA ASP A 45 -2.89 9.43 -1.66
C ASP A 45 -1.36 9.59 -1.76
N LEU A 46 -0.57 8.61 -1.28
CA LEU A 46 0.87 8.52 -1.47
C LEU A 46 1.28 7.80 -2.77
N ALA A 47 0.33 7.32 -3.57
CA ALA A 47 0.59 6.78 -4.89
C ALA A 47 0.55 7.89 -5.95
N ALA A 48 1.57 7.94 -6.79
CA ALA A 48 1.72 8.89 -7.87
C ALA A 48 1.46 8.27 -9.24
N PHE A 49 0.88 9.03 -10.17
CA PHE A 49 0.53 8.54 -11.52
C PHE A 49 1.38 9.16 -12.64
N SER A 50 2.36 10.00 -12.29
CA SER A 50 3.37 10.53 -13.19
C SER A 50 4.65 10.85 -12.41
N HIS A 51 5.76 11.06 -13.12
CA HIS A 51 7.03 11.46 -12.50
C HIS A 51 6.91 12.81 -11.77
N ASP A 52 6.22 13.77 -12.37
CA ASP A 52 5.98 15.08 -11.76
C ASP A 52 5.15 14.96 -10.48
N ASP A 53 4.12 14.11 -10.49
CA ASP A 53 3.28 13.85 -9.32
C ASP A 53 4.07 13.12 -8.21
N PHE A 54 4.97 12.21 -8.59
CA PHE A 54 5.86 11.52 -7.66
C PHE A 54 6.77 12.49 -6.93
N VAL A 55 7.42 13.39 -7.67
CA VAL A 55 8.27 14.45 -7.10
C VAL A 55 7.43 15.40 -6.24
N LYS A 56 6.28 15.85 -6.74
CA LYS A 56 5.38 16.76 -6.01
C LYS A 56 4.93 16.18 -4.67
N LYS A 57 4.48 14.92 -4.66
CA LYS A 57 4.06 14.23 -3.42
C LYS A 57 5.23 14.06 -2.46
N ALA A 58 6.42 13.75 -2.96
CA ALA A 58 7.62 13.62 -2.14
C ALA A 58 8.00 14.93 -1.46
N VAL A 59 8.06 16.03 -2.20
CA VAL A 59 8.31 17.37 -1.67
C VAL A 59 7.23 17.77 -0.66
N THR A 60 5.95 17.62 -1.04
CA THR A 60 4.81 17.97 -0.17
C THR A 60 4.88 17.24 1.18
N LEU A 61 5.16 15.92 1.15
CA LEU A 61 5.30 15.14 2.38
C LEU A 61 6.56 15.52 3.17
N ALA A 62 7.66 15.85 2.50
CA ALA A 62 8.91 16.28 3.12
C ALA A 62 8.79 17.67 3.80
N GLU A 63 7.89 18.53 3.32
CA GLU A 63 7.63 19.84 3.93
C GLU A 63 6.60 19.74 5.08
N ASP A 64 5.64 18.81 4.99
CA ASP A 64 4.57 18.66 6.00
C ASP A 64 5.01 17.89 7.26
N THR A 65 5.66 18.61 8.18
CA THR A 65 6.15 18.05 9.44
C THR A 65 5.03 17.49 10.32
N LYS A 66 3.84 18.10 10.28
CA LYS A 66 2.69 17.64 11.06
C LYS A 66 2.22 16.28 10.56
N ARG A 67 2.07 16.13 9.25
CA ARG A 67 1.69 14.87 8.62
C ARG A 67 2.73 13.77 8.84
N ARG A 68 4.03 14.06 8.68
CA ARG A 68 5.09 13.06 8.96
C ARG A 68 5.06 12.59 10.40
N THR A 69 4.88 13.51 11.36
CA THR A 69 4.79 13.18 12.79
C THR A 69 3.58 12.30 13.07
N TYR A 70 2.42 12.66 12.51
CA TYR A 70 1.20 11.87 12.62
C TYR A 70 1.41 10.46 12.07
N LEU A 71 1.86 10.33 10.82
CA LEU A 71 2.08 9.04 10.15
C LEU A 71 3.03 8.16 10.97
N ARG A 72 4.15 8.72 11.47
CA ARG A 72 5.11 7.98 12.28
C ARG A 72 4.50 7.35 13.54
N SER A 73 3.52 8.02 14.15
CA SER A 73 2.83 7.52 15.35
C SER A 73 1.63 6.62 15.04
N ALA A 74 0.95 6.84 13.91
CA ALA A 74 -0.36 6.26 13.64
C ALA A 74 -0.32 5.04 12.71
N LEU A 75 0.65 4.96 11.78
CA LEU A 75 0.65 4.01 10.67
C LEU A 75 0.50 2.54 11.12
N ARG A 76 1.25 2.12 12.14
CA ARG A 76 1.16 0.73 12.63
C ARG A 76 -0.25 0.34 13.07
N ARG A 77 -0.93 1.26 13.77
CA ARG A 77 -2.32 1.05 14.20
C ARG A 77 -3.26 1.04 12.99
N GLN A 78 -3.11 2.02 12.10
CA GLN A 78 -3.90 2.10 10.88
C GLN A 78 -3.79 0.81 10.04
N ILE A 79 -2.58 0.27 9.85
CA ILE A 79 -2.41 -0.97 9.08
C ILE A 79 -3.17 -2.13 9.73
N LYS A 80 -3.06 -2.29 11.06
CA LYS A 80 -3.78 -3.33 11.80
C LYS A 80 -5.29 -3.20 11.63
N ASP A 81 -5.82 -1.98 11.54
CA ASP A 81 -7.27 -1.74 11.43
C ASP A 81 -7.78 -1.72 9.98
N ARG A 82 -6.91 -1.96 8.98
CA ARG A 82 -7.21 -1.86 7.54
C ARG A 82 -7.00 -3.20 6.84
N PRO A 83 -7.58 -3.40 5.63
CA PRO A 83 -7.51 -4.70 4.94
C PRO A 83 -6.12 -5.32 4.88
N LEU A 84 -5.06 -4.51 4.71
CA LEU A 84 -3.69 -5.00 4.66
C LEU A 84 -3.23 -5.74 5.94
N GLY A 85 -3.78 -5.39 7.11
CA GLY A 85 -3.46 -5.98 8.41
C GLY A 85 -4.53 -6.91 8.98
N GLN A 86 -5.47 -7.38 8.15
CA GLN A 86 -6.60 -8.23 8.56
C GLN A 86 -6.44 -9.67 8.02
N PRO A 87 -5.51 -10.48 8.59
CA PRO A 87 -5.18 -11.80 8.04
C PRO A 87 -6.33 -12.79 8.12
N GLU A 88 -7.17 -12.72 9.17
CA GLU A 88 -8.33 -13.60 9.31
C GLU A 88 -9.38 -13.33 8.23
N GLN A 89 -9.64 -12.05 7.94
CA GLN A 89 -10.55 -11.65 6.86
C GLN A 89 -9.98 -12.07 5.50
N PHE A 90 -8.70 -11.83 5.26
CA PHE A 90 -8.03 -12.28 4.03
C PHE A 90 -8.17 -13.79 3.82
N ALA A 91 -7.90 -14.59 4.86
CA ALA A 91 -8.01 -16.03 4.78
C ALA A 91 -9.43 -16.46 4.44
N LYS A 92 -10.43 -15.87 5.12
CA LYS A 92 -11.85 -16.14 4.83
C LYS A 92 -12.21 -15.82 3.38
N ASP A 93 -11.89 -14.62 2.91
CA ASP A 93 -12.22 -14.18 1.55
C ASP A 93 -11.53 -15.03 0.48
N PHE A 94 -10.29 -15.44 0.75
CA PHE A 94 -9.55 -16.35 -0.13
C PHE A 94 -10.21 -17.72 -0.21
N TYR A 95 -10.60 -18.32 0.92
CA TYR A 95 -11.28 -19.62 0.94
C TYR A 95 -12.65 -19.57 0.25
N ASP A 96 -13.43 -18.51 0.49
CA ASP A 96 -14.72 -18.31 -0.16
C ASP A 96 -14.56 -18.23 -1.69
N LEU A 97 -13.54 -17.51 -2.16
CA LEU A 97 -13.23 -17.40 -3.59
C LEU A 97 -12.82 -18.75 -4.20
N VAL A 98 -11.97 -19.52 -3.51
CA VAL A 98 -11.55 -20.85 -3.96
C VAL A 98 -12.77 -21.79 -4.06
N ALA A 99 -13.61 -21.83 -3.02
CA ALA A 99 -14.81 -22.67 -3.01
C ALA A 99 -15.77 -22.31 -4.15
N LYS A 100 -16.00 -21.00 -4.38
CA LYS A 100 -16.81 -20.51 -5.51
C LYS A 100 -16.25 -20.97 -6.84
N THR A 101 -14.96 -20.78 -7.07
CA THR A 101 -14.29 -21.12 -8.34
C THR A 101 -14.38 -22.62 -8.64
N VAL A 102 -14.22 -23.48 -7.63
CA VAL A 102 -14.34 -24.94 -7.78
C VAL A 102 -15.77 -25.36 -8.10
N ASN A 103 -16.77 -24.72 -7.51
CA ASN A 103 -18.18 -25.04 -7.74
C ASN A 103 -18.69 -24.54 -9.09
N GLU A 104 -18.21 -23.39 -9.57
CA GLU A 104 -18.59 -22.83 -10.89
C GLU A 104 -17.88 -23.52 -12.07
N ALA A 105 -16.75 -24.17 -11.82
CA ALA A 105 -16.02 -24.94 -12.84
C ALA A 105 -16.56 -26.37 -13.03
N ARG A 106 -17.58 -26.77 -12.26
CA ARG A 106 -18.29 -28.06 -12.36
C ARG A 106 -19.60 -27.90 -13.11
#